data_AF-A0A843CKA0-F1
#
_entry.id   AF-A0A843CKA0-F1
#
_cell.length_a   1.000
_cell.length_b   1.000
_cell.length_c   1.000
_cell.angle_alpha   90.00
_cell.angle_beta   90.00
_cell.angle_gamma   90.00
#
_symmetry.space_group_name_H-M   'P 1'
#
loop_
_entity.id
_entity.type
_entity.pdbx_description
1 polymer ?
#
loop_
_entity_poly.entity_id
_entity_poly.type
_entity_poly.pdbx_seq_one_letter_code
_entity_poly.pdbx_strand_id
1 'polypeptide(L)'
;TDFSNLLKKTKSELKILTDYSNKGIHIFEDIPSKKIKKLDDKNREDFCFIIKDDSEVIFFMTNSELKDMRAMWTDSKTFVTTLRSLFSLIWKKAHHIDESNAESLLGSEITYEHRLREIEQEKIILNYLQKNFKLLENKPGVKK
;
A
#
# COMPACT_ATOMS: atom_id res chain seq x y z
N THR A 1 30.79 4.02 -6.71
CA THR A 1 30.18 5.23 -6.13
C THR A 1 29.01 4.76 -5.30
N ASP A 2 29.07 4.93 -3.98
CA ASP A 2 28.08 4.36 -3.07
C ASP A 2 26.77 5.17 -3.11
N PHE A 3 25.64 4.47 -3.32
CA PHE A 3 24.30 5.06 -3.42
C PHE A 3 23.94 5.88 -2.17
N SER A 4 24.35 5.41 -1.00
CA SER A 4 24.15 6.11 0.29
C SER A 4 24.86 7.46 0.33
N ASN A 5 26.05 7.56 -0.28
CA ASN A 5 26.80 8.81 -0.36
C ASN A 5 26.15 9.83 -1.30
N LEU A 6 25.43 9.38 -2.34
CA LEU A 6 24.63 10.26 -3.18
C LEU A 6 23.45 10.82 -2.40
N LEU A 7 22.71 9.96 -1.67
CA LEU A 7 21.57 10.37 -0.85
C LEU A 7 21.93 11.37 0.26
N LYS A 8 23.12 11.24 0.86
CA LYS A 8 23.62 12.19 1.88
C LYS A 8 23.93 13.58 1.33
N LYS A 9 24.43 13.66 0.09
CA LYS A 9 24.84 14.92 -0.53
C LYS A 9 23.69 15.72 -1.10
N THR A 10 22.52 15.10 -1.28
CA THR A 10 21.35 15.84 -1.80
C THR A 10 20.75 16.71 -0.69
N LYS A 11 20.35 17.93 -1.06
CA LYS A 11 19.56 18.81 -0.18
C LYS A 11 18.06 18.43 -0.19
N SER A 12 17.70 17.37 -0.90
CA SER A 12 16.32 16.97 -1.13
C SER A 12 15.69 16.35 0.11
N GLU A 13 14.40 16.60 0.30
CA GLU A 13 13.60 15.91 1.32
C GLU A 13 13.43 14.45 0.90
N LEU A 14 14.00 13.53 1.68
CA LEU A 14 13.97 12.10 1.42
C LEU A 14 13.04 11.42 2.43
N LYS A 15 12.11 10.61 1.91
CA LYS A 15 11.21 9.75 2.68
C LYS A 15 11.24 8.35 2.08
N ILE A 16 11.48 7.34 2.91
CA ILE A 16 11.60 5.93 2.50
C ILE A 16 10.59 5.11 3.31
N LEU A 17 9.71 4.43 2.59
CA LEU A 17 8.74 3.52 3.17
C LEU A 17 9.15 2.11 2.78
N THR A 18 9.20 1.21 3.76
CA THR A 18 9.73 -0.15 3.53
C THR A 18 9.12 -1.14 4.51
N ASP A 19 9.05 -2.39 4.08
CA ASP A 19 8.54 -3.55 4.81
C ASP A 19 9.66 -4.44 5.36
N TYR A 20 10.93 -4.00 5.29
CA TYR A 20 12.06 -4.87 5.60
C TYR A 20 11.97 -5.48 7.00
N SER A 21 12.37 -6.75 7.10
CA SER A 21 12.61 -7.43 8.37
C SER A 21 14.00 -7.02 8.92
N ASN A 22 14.20 -7.09 10.24
CA ASN A 22 15.39 -6.65 10.98
C ASN A 22 16.76 -7.09 10.40
N LYS A 23 16.81 -8.01 9.42
CA LYS A 23 18.00 -8.48 8.72
C LYS A 23 18.52 -7.51 7.62
N GLY A 24 17.74 -6.51 7.21
CA GLY A 24 18.08 -5.57 6.13
C GLY A 24 18.53 -4.16 6.53
N ILE A 25 18.72 -3.89 7.83
CA ILE A 25 18.97 -2.53 8.38
C ILE A 25 20.25 -1.89 7.80
N HIS A 26 21.25 -2.69 7.45
CA HIS A 26 22.56 -2.24 6.96
C HIS A 26 22.47 -1.36 5.70
N ILE A 27 21.46 -1.54 4.85
CA ILE A 27 21.25 -0.74 3.64
C ILE A 27 20.91 0.73 4.00
N PHE A 28 20.42 0.96 5.22
CA PHE A 28 19.92 2.24 5.70
C PHE A 28 20.70 2.82 6.88
N GLU A 29 21.79 2.19 7.33
CA GLU A 29 22.63 2.66 8.45
C GLU A 29 23.03 4.13 8.32
N ASP A 30 23.22 4.55 7.07
CA ASP A 30 23.68 5.86 6.69
C ASP A 30 22.57 6.91 6.53
N ILE A 31 21.30 6.53 6.73
CA ILE A 31 20.13 7.38 6.54
C ILE A 31 19.46 7.63 7.90
N PRO A 32 19.14 8.89 8.26
CA PRO A 32 18.46 9.19 9.51
C PRO A 32 17.13 8.43 9.66
N SER A 33 16.91 7.77 10.79
CA SER A 33 15.71 6.96 11.09
C SER A 33 14.39 7.70 10.87
N LYS A 34 14.34 9.01 11.14
CA LYS A 34 13.16 9.86 10.87
C LYS A 34 12.72 9.91 9.41
N LYS A 35 13.63 9.63 8.47
CA LYS A 35 13.35 9.58 7.03
C LYS A 35 12.85 8.21 6.58
N ILE A 36 12.78 7.24 7.48
CA ILE A 36 12.40 5.87 7.18
C ILE A 36 11.20 5.49 8.05
N LYS A 37 10.18 4.91 7.42
CA LYS A 37 9.05 4.34 8.13
C LYS A 37 8.85 2.90 7.73
N LYS A 38 8.48 2.09 8.72
CA LYS A 38 8.20 0.68 8.54
C LYS A 38 6.71 0.47 8.29
N LEU A 39 6.42 -0.41 7.34
CA LEU A 39 5.08 -0.72 6.93
C LEU A 39 4.73 -2.16 7.33
N ASP A 40 3.96 -2.29 8.41
CA ASP A 40 3.54 -3.58 8.97
C ASP A 40 2.26 -4.06 8.30
N ASP A 41 2.37 -4.66 7.12
CA ASP A 41 1.21 -5.24 6.44
C ASP A 41 1.60 -6.57 5.80
N LYS A 42 0.88 -7.61 6.20
CA LYS A 42 1.16 -9.01 5.85
C LYS A 42 0.52 -9.43 4.52
N ASN A 43 -0.27 -8.54 3.88
CA ASN A 43 -1.09 -8.88 2.72
C ASN A 43 -0.64 -8.18 1.42
N ARG A 44 0.66 -7.86 1.27
CA ARG A 44 1.10 -6.97 0.19
C ARG A 44 1.40 -7.67 -1.12
N GLU A 45 0.88 -7.07 -2.19
CA GLU A 45 1.37 -7.22 -3.55
C GLU A 45 2.74 -6.52 -3.70
N ASP A 46 3.63 -7.10 -4.49
CA ASP A 46 4.97 -6.57 -4.78
C ASP A 46 4.90 -5.33 -5.69
N PHE A 47 4.59 -4.16 -5.13
CA PHE A 47 4.69 -2.90 -5.86
C PHE A 47 5.72 -1.97 -5.22
N CYS A 48 6.61 -1.43 -6.06
CA CYS A 48 7.69 -0.55 -5.64
C CYS A 48 7.72 0.66 -6.56
N PHE A 49 7.86 1.86 -6.02
CA PHE A 49 7.95 3.06 -6.84
C PHE A 49 8.78 4.16 -6.19
N ILE A 50 9.30 5.04 -7.03
CA ILE A 50 10.05 6.24 -6.65
C ILE A 50 9.33 7.44 -7.24
N ILE A 51 9.04 8.44 -6.40
CA ILE A 51 8.54 9.74 -6.84
C ILE A 51 9.68 10.74 -6.70
N LYS A 52 9.97 11.50 -7.76
CA LYS A 52 10.97 12.57 -7.73
C LYS A 52 10.32 13.91 -8.06
N ASP A 53 10.63 14.91 -7.23
CA ASP A 53 10.24 16.31 -7.35
C ASP A 53 8.74 16.56 -7.60
N ASP A 54 7.88 15.64 -7.15
CA ASP A 54 6.43 15.64 -7.43
C ASP A 54 6.06 15.73 -8.92
N SER A 55 6.99 15.40 -9.83
CA SER A 55 6.82 15.56 -11.27
C SER A 55 6.96 14.25 -12.04
N GLU A 56 7.70 13.28 -11.50
CA GLU A 56 8.00 12.04 -12.20
C GLU A 56 7.93 10.83 -11.25
N VAL A 57 7.55 9.69 -11.82
CA VAL A 57 7.49 8.42 -11.13
C VAL A 57 8.26 7.36 -11.92
N ILE A 58 9.02 6.55 -11.19
CA ILE A 58 9.49 5.25 -11.67
C ILE A 58 8.74 4.17 -10.90
N PHE A 59 7.99 3.33 -11.60
CA PHE A 59 7.20 2.23 -11.04
C PHE A 59 7.82 0.89 -11.42
N PHE A 60 8.08 0.05 -10.45
CA PHE A 60 8.67 -1.27 -10.61
C PHE A 60 7.61 -2.35 -10.42
N MET A 61 7.54 -3.25 -11.39
CA MET A 61 6.64 -4.39 -11.42
C MET A 61 7.49 -5.66 -11.47
N THR A 62 7.33 -6.52 -10.47
CA THR A 62 7.87 -7.88 -10.52
C THR A 62 6.80 -8.82 -11.08
N ASN A 63 7.20 -9.68 -12.01
CA ASN A 63 6.39 -10.83 -12.37
C ASN A 63 7.01 -12.06 -11.69
N SER A 64 6.33 -12.61 -10.69
CA SER A 64 6.81 -13.74 -9.91
C SER A 64 6.93 -15.03 -10.72
N GLU A 65 6.15 -15.20 -11.78
CA GLU A 65 6.19 -16.37 -12.67
C GLU A 65 7.41 -16.33 -13.59
N LEU A 66 7.77 -15.14 -14.07
CA LEU A 66 8.86 -14.95 -15.04
C LEU A 66 10.20 -14.53 -14.40
N LYS A 67 10.21 -14.21 -13.09
CA LYS A 67 11.34 -13.59 -12.37
C LYS A 67 11.88 -12.33 -13.07
N ASP A 68 11.04 -11.69 -13.88
CA ASP A 68 11.39 -10.49 -14.62
C ASP A 68 10.93 -9.25 -13.85
N MET A 69 11.85 -8.31 -13.67
CA MET A 69 11.59 -7.00 -13.10
C MET A 69 11.48 -5.99 -14.24
N ARG A 70 10.32 -5.33 -14.35
CA ARG A 70 10.08 -4.26 -15.31
C ARG A 70 9.95 -2.94 -14.59
N ALA A 71 10.51 -1.89 -15.18
CA ALA A 71 10.37 -0.53 -14.70
C ALA A 71 9.64 0.33 -15.74
N MET A 72 8.70 1.14 -15.30
CA MET A 72 8.00 2.13 -16.10
C MET A 72 8.28 3.52 -15.53
N TRP A 73 8.80 4.41 -16.35
CA TRP A 73 8.90 5.83 -16.03
C TRP A 73 7.71 6.59 -16.62
N THR A 74 7.19 7.57 -15.89
CA THR A 74 6.14 8.47 -16.38
C THR A 74 6.16 9.82 -15.66
N ASP A 75 5.80 10.87 -16.38
CA ASP A 75 5.58 12.23 -15.90
C ASP A 75 4.08 12.62 -15.96
N SER A 76 3.20 11.64 -16.15
CA SER A 76 1.76 11.86 -16.20
C SER A 76 1.26 12.45 -14.89
N LYS A 77 0.79 13.70 -14.92
CA LYS A 77 0.33 14.45 -13.75
C LYS A 77 -0.68 13.69 -12.90
N THR A 78 -1.63 13.01 -13.54
CA THR A 78 -2.66 12.22 -12.86
C THR A 78 -2.01 11.05 -12.12
N PHE A 79 -1.12 10.31 -12.77
CA PHE A 79 -0.48 9.15 -12.18
C PHE A 79 0.47 9.52 -11.03
N VAL A 80 1.28 10.57 -11.24
CA VAL A 80 2.15 11.14 -10.22
C VAL A 80 1.33 11.59 -9.00
N THR A 81 0.22 12.29 -9.22
CA THR A 81 -0.66 12.76 -8.13
C THR A 81 -1.28 11.60 -7.36
N THR A 82 -1.74 10.56 -8.07
CA THR A 82 -2.31 9.35 -7.45
C THR A 82 -1.28 8.65 -6.57
N LEU A 83 -0.08 8.37 -7.08
CA LEU A 83 0.95 7.67 -6.31
C LEU A 83 1.50 8.53 -5.16
N ARG A 84 1.58 9.84 -5.32
CA ARG A 84 1.94 10.76 -4.23
C ARG A 84 0.90 10.75 -3.11
N SER A 85 -0.37 10.74 -3.47
CA SER A 85 -1.47 10.65 -2.51
C SER A 85 -1.45 9.32 -1.78
N LEU A 86 -1.26 8.22 -2.51
CA LEU A 86 -1.09 6.88 -1.94
C LEU A 86 0.10 6.84 -0.98
N PHE A 87 1.27 7.30 -1.40
CA PHE A 87 2.46 7.36 -0.55
C PHE A 87 2.19 8.16 0.73
N SER A 88 1.56 9.33 0.61
CA SER A 88 1.25 10.19 1.76
C SER A 88 0.30 9.54 2.76
N LEU A 89 -0.71 8.81 2.26
CA LEU A 89 -1.64 8.05 3.10
C LEU A 89 -0.92 6.94 3.86
N ILE A 90 -0.08 6.17 3.16
CA ILE A 90 0.66 5.08 3.78
C ILE A 90 1.70 5.62 4.77
N TRP A 91 2.41 6.69 4.41
CA TRP A 91 3.39 7.36 5.28
C TRP A 91 2.79 7.84 6.60
N LYS A 92 1.56 8.33 6.58
CA LYS A 92 0.83 8.75 7.79
C LYS A 92 0.46 7.57 8.67
N LYS A 93 0.09 6.43 8.09
CA LYS A 93 -0.27 5.20 8.81
C LYS A 93 0.95 4.42 9.33
N ALA A 94 2.07 4.52 8.63
CA ALA A 94 3.29 3.78 8.95
C ALA A 94 3.95 4.31 10.22
N HIS A 95 4.57 3.40 10.98
CA HIS A 95 5.27 3.74 12.22
C HIS A 95 6.75 3.98 11.96
N HIS A 96 7.36 4.84 12.77
CA HIS A 96 8.82 4.86 12.84
C HIS A 96 9.31 3.55 13.44
N ILE A 97 10.52 3.14 13.04
CA ILE A 97 11.14 1.86 13.45
C ILE A 97 11.26 1.73 14.98
N ASP A 98 11.15 2.84 15.72
CA ASP A 98 11.36 2.93 17.16
C ASP A 98 10.05 3.03 18.01
N GLU A 99 8.86 3.12 17.38
CA GLU A 99 7.61 3.47 18.08
C GLU A 99 6.64 2.29 18.32
N SER A 100 7.02 1.05 17.98
CA SER A 100 6.06 -0.05 17.74
C SER A 100 5.21 -0.55 18.93
N ASN A 101 5.39 -0.04 20.15
CA ASN A 101 4.76 -0.67 21.33
C ASN A 101 3.54 0.05 21.90
N ALA A 102 3.33 1.34 21.63
CA ALA A 102 2.23 2.09 22.25
C ALA A 102 1.05 2.36 21.30
N GLU A 103 1.30 2.72 20.04
CA GLU A 103 0.24 3.06 19.07
C GLU A 103 -0.47 1.85 18.47
N SER A 104 0.17 0.67 18.46
CA SER A 104 -0.43 -0.58 17.98
C SER A 104 -1.71 -0.96 18.74
N LEU A 105 -1.85 -0.52 20.00
CA LEU A 105 -3.02 -0.82 20.83
C LEU A 105 -4.20 0.09 20.48
N LEU A 106 -3.96 1.40 20.28
CA LEU A 106 -4.99 2.37 19.92
C LEU A 106 -5.48 2.21 18.47
N GLY A 107 -4.61 1.78 17.56
CA GLY A 107 -4.98 1.48 16.18
C GLY A 107 -5.93 0.29 16.05
N SER A 108 -5.94 -0.64 17.02
CA SER A 108 -6.79 -1.83 16.96
C SER A 108 -8.28 -1.50 17.14
N GLU A 109 -8.63 -0.63 18.09
CA GLU A 109 -10.02 -0.26 18.40
C GLU A 109 -10.69 0.52 17.26
N ILE A 110 -9.97 1.50 16.68
CA ILE A 110 -10.42 2.24 15.48
C ILE A 110 -10.59 1.31 14.27
N THR A 111 -9.76 0.27 14.16
CA THR A 111 -9.82 -0.71 13.08
C THR A 111 -11.05 -1.62 13.20
N TYR A 112 -11.43 -2.03 14.41
CA TYR A 112 -12.63 -2.84 14.62
C TYR A 112 -13.91 -2.07 14.28
N GLU A 113 -14.01 -0.81 14.69
CA GLU A 113 -15.15 0.06 14.37
C GLU A 113 -15.27 0.35 12.87
N HIS A 114 -14.15 0.47 12.17
CA HIS A 114 -14.15 0.62 10.71
C HIS A 114 -14.63 -0.67 10.02
N ARG A 115 -14.11 -1.83 10.46
CA ARG A 115 -14.53 -3.14 9.94
C ARG A 115 -16.01 -3.42 10.17
N LEU A 116 -16.54 -3.05 11.33
CA LEU A 116 -17.95 -3.23 11.65
C LEU A 116 -18.84 -2.44 10.68
N ARG A 117 -18.49 -1.20 10.39
CA ARG A 117 -19.20 -0.35 9.41
C ARG A 117 -19.17 -0.91 7.99
N GLU A 118 -18.03 -1.46 7.54
CA GLU A 118 -17.95 -2.12 6.23
C GLU A 118 -18.92 -3.31 6.13
N ILE A 119 -18.93 -4.18 7.14
CA ILE A 119 -19.79 -5.37 7.18
C ILE A 119 -21.28 -4.98 7.17
N GLU A 120 -21.66 -3.91 7.90
CA GLU A 120 -23.04 -3.41 7.89
C GLU A 120 -23.47 -2.93 6.50
N GLN A 121 -22.59 -2.21 5.79
CA GLN A 121 -22.86 -1.76 4.43
C GLN A 121 -23.04 -2.92 3.45
N GLU A 122 -22.15 -3.92 3.51
CA GLU A 122 -22.24 -5.13 2.68
C GLU A 122 -23.58 -5.86 2.90
N LYS A 123 -24.01 -6.00 4.16
CA LYS A 123 -25.28 -6.63 4.52
C LYS A 123 -26.49 -5.88 3.94
N ILE A 124 -26.47 -4.54 3.96
CA ILE A 124 -27.53 -3.71 3.38
C ILE A 124 -27.62 -3.95 1.86
N ILE A 125 -26.48 -3.95 1.17
CA ILE A 125 -26.41 -4.19 -0.28
C ILE A 125 -26.95 -5.58 -0.63
N LEU A 126 -26.50 -6.62 0.09
CA LEU A 126 -26.95 -7.99 -0.13
C LEU A 126 -28.47 -8.14 0.06
N ASN A 127 -29.03 -7.55 1.12
CA ASN A 127 -30.47 -7.55 1.35
C ASN A 127 -31.24 -6.86 0.21
N TYR A 128 -30.73 -5.72 -0.27
CA TYR A 128 -31.32 -5.03 -1.41
C TYR A 128 -31.28 -5.91 -2.67
N LEU A 129 -30.16 -6.56 -2.94
CA LEU A 129 -29.99 -7.41 -4.11
C LEU A 129 -30.95 -8.62 -4.06
N GLN A 130 -31.01 -9.33 -2.94
CA GLN A 130 -31.92 -10.47 -2.77
C GLN A 130 -33.40 -10.09 -2.93
N LYS A 131 -33.78 -8.92 -2.41
CA LYS A 131 -35.17 -8.44 -2.49
C LYS A 131 -35.59 -8.10 -3.93
N ASN A 132 -34.71 -7.45 -4.69
CA ASN A 132 -35.05 -6.88 -5.99
C ASN A 132 -34.68 -7.79 -7.16
N PHE A 133 -33.67 -8.63 -7.01
CA PHE A 133 -33.22 -9.58 -8.01
C PHE A 133 -33.49 -10.99 -7.46
N LYS A 134 -34.76 -11.41 -7.52
CA LYS A 134 -35.09 -12.84 -7.38
C LYS A 134 -34.17 -13.59 -8.33
N LEU A 135 -33.23 -14.38 -7.82
CA LEU A 135 -32.41 -15.27 -8.64
C LEU A 135 -33.37 -16.07 -9.53
N LEU A 136 -33.25 -15.84 -10.84
CA LEU A 136 -34.00 -16.50 -11.89
C LEU A 136 -33.63 -17.99 -11.90
N GLU A 137 -34.23 -18.77 -11.01
CA GLU A 137 -34.36 -20.21 -11.22
C GLU A 137 -35.67 -20.48 -11.97
N ASN A 138 -35.62 -20.34 -13.30
CA ASN A 138 -36.69 -20.84 -14.19
C ASN A 138 -36.18 -22.04 -15.01
N LYS A 139 -36.56 -23.24 -14.53
CA LYS A 139 -36.97 -24.53 -15.17
C LYS A 139 -36.49 -24.90 -16.60
N PRO A 140 -36.35 -26.22 -16.89
CA PRO A 140 -37.41 -26.88 -17.66
C PRO A 140 -37.71 -28.35 -17.28
N GLY A 141 -38.96 -28.79 -17.52
CA GLY A 141 -39.28 -30.23 -17.72
C GLY A 141 -40.50 -30.76 -16.97
N VAL A 142 -41.71 -30.57 -17.51
CA VAL A 142 -42.84 -31.51 -17.32
C VAL A 142 -43.55 -31.70 -18.66
N LYS A 143 -43.95 -32.95 -18.92
CA LYS A 143 -44.73 -33.53 -20.05
C LYS A 143 -43.83 -34.04 -21.20
N LYS A 144 -43.92 -35.31 -21.63
CA LYS A 144 -44.97 -36.34 -21.55
C LYS A 144 -44.50 -37.59 -20.82
#